data_AF-A0A255DJY6-F1
#
_entry.id   AF-A0A255DJY6-F1
#
_cell.length_a   1.000
_cell.length_b   1.000
_cell.length_c   1.000
_cell.angle_alpha   90.00
_cell.angle_beta   90.00
_cell.angle_gamma   90.00
#
_symmetry.space_group_name_H-M   'P 1'
#
loop_
_entity.id
_entity.type
_entity.pdbx_description
1 polymer ?
#
loop_
_entity_poly.entity_id
_entity_poly.type
_entity_poly.pdbx_seq_one_letter_code
_entity_poly.pdbx_strand_id
1 'polypeptide(L)'
;MARDDAGAATILAAILIAALVAITLAGVQIGSAVVARHRAQASADMAALAAAMWLPHGSESACRQAAAVSRAMGAALSSCDVDELDVVVGVVVATGRLLGGRAHAAARAGPVG
;
A
#
# COMPACT_ATOMS: atom_id res chain seq x y z
N MET A 1 -12.20 -45.54 -30.17
CA MET A 1 -13.09 -44.41 -29.85
C MET A 1 -13.01 -43.97 -28.38
N ALA A 2 -13.36 -44.78 -27.37
CA ALA A 2 -13.45 -44.30 -25.96
C ALA A 2 -12.14 -43.79 -25.30
N ARG A 3 -10.96 -44.15 -25.84
CA ARG A 3 -9.66 -43.66 -25.32
C ARG A 3 -9.35 -42.22 -25.76
N ASP A 4 -9.80 -41.81 -26.95
CA ASP A 4 -9.57 -40.45 -27.45
C ASP A 4 -10.44 -39.43 -26.71
N ASP A 5 -11.69 -39.78 -26.38
CA ASP A 5 -12.59 -38.92 -25.59
C ASP A 5 -12.11 -38.76 -24.14
N ALA A 6 -11.60 -39.83 -23.51
CA ALA A 6 -11.02 -39.76 -22.17
C ALA A 6 -9.72 -38.93 -22.15
N GLY A 7 -8.88 -39.08 -23.18
CA GLY A 7 -7.68 -38.25 -23.37
C GLY A 7 -8.03 -36.78 -23.58
N ALA A 8 -8.98 -36.50 -24.48
CA ALA A 8 -9.46 -35.14 -24.76
C ALA A 8 -10.13 -34.50 -23.52
N ALA A 9 -10.94 -35.25 -22.77
CA ALA A 9 -11.54 -34.79 -21.52
C ALA A 9 -10.49 -34.45 -20.46
N THR A 10 -9.42 -35.25 -20.37
CA THR A 10 -8.33 -35.00 -19.42
C THR A 10 -7.51 -33.77 -19.83
N ILE A 11 -7.25 -33.59 -21.13
CA ILE A 11 -6.55 -32.40 -21.66
C ILE A 11 -7.40 -31.15 -21.41
N LEU A 12 -8.69 -31.18 -21.69
CA LEU A 12 -9.61 -30.07 -21.42
C LEU A 12 -9.67 -29.74 -19.93
N ALA A 13 -9.76 -30.74 -19.06
CA ALA A 13 -9.72 -30.54 -17.62
C ALA A 13 -8.40 -29.90 -17.17
N ALA A 14 -7.25 -30.37 -17.70
CA ALA A 14 -5.95 -29.80 -17.39
C ALA A 14 -5.84 -28.33 -17.85
N ILE A 15 -6.35 -28.00 -19.05
CA ILE A 15 -6.38 -26.63 -19.57
C ILE A 15 -7.26 -25.72 -18.69
N LEU A 16 -8.44 -26.19 -18.29
CA LEU A 16 -9.33 -25.42 -17.40
C LEU A 16 -8.70 -25.17 -16.03
N ILE A 17 -8.06 -26.19 -15.44
CA ILE A 17 -7.33 -26.06 -14.17
C ILE A 17 -6.19 -25.04 -14.34
N ALA A 18 -5.39 -25.16 -15.40
CA ALA A 18 -4.30 -24.22 -15.67
C ALA A 18 -4.81 -22.79 -15.86
N ALA A 19 -5.94 -22.60 -16.55
CA ALA A 19 -6.57 -21.29 -16.72
C ALA A 19 -7.07 -20.71 -15.39
N LEU A 20 -7.73 -21.50 -14.54
CA LEU A 20 -8.18 -21.08 -13.21
C LEU A 20 -6.99 -20.72 -12.30
N VAL A 21 -5.92 -21.50 -12.35
CA VAL A 21 -4.66 -21.20 -11.63
C VAL A 21 -4.04 -19.91 -12.15
N ALA A 22 -4.00 -19.69 -13.47
CA ALA A 22 -3.47 -18.46 -14.05
C ALA A 22 -4.29 -17.22 -13.62
N ILE A 23 -5.62 -17.31 -13.65
CA ILE A 23 -6.52 -16.22 -13.22
C ILE A 23 -6.36 -15.93 -11.73
N THR A 24 -6.30 -16.95 -10.89
CA THR A 24 -6.11 -16.77 -9.44
C THR A 24 -4.75 -16.16 -9.12
N LEU A 25 -3.66 -16.61 -9.76
CA LEU A 25 -2.35 -15.98 -9.60
C LEU A 25 -2.37 -14.51 -10.06
N ALA A 26 -2.98 -14.21 -11.21
CA ALA A 26 -3.12 -12.83 -11.69
C ALA A 26 -3.90 -11.97 -10.68
N GLY A 27 -5.00 -12.49 -10.12
CA GLY A 27 -5.76 -11.83 -9.07
C GLY A 27 -4.95 -11.57 -7.80
N VAL A 28 -4.15 -12.53 -7.35
CA VAL A 28 -3.24 -12.38 -6.20
C VAL A 28 -2.22 -11.26 -6.43
N GLN A 29 -1.63 -11.19 -7.63
CA GLN A 29 -0.68 -10.13 -7.98
C GLN A 29 -1.34 -8.75 -7.93
N ILE A 30 -2.53 -8.60 -8.52
CA ILE A 30 -3.29 -7.33 -8.48
C ILE A 30 -3.67 -6.96 -7.05
N GLY A 31 -4.20 -7.93 -6.29
CA GLY A 31 -4.62 -7.73 -4.89
C GLY A 31 -3.46 -7.28 -4.01
N SER A 32 -2.28 -7.86 -4.18
CA SER A 32 -1.10 -7.47 -3.41
C SER A 32 -0.64 -6.02 -3.69
N ALA A 33 -0.76 -5.56 -4.95
CA ALA A 33 -0.45 -4.18 -5.32
C ALA A 33 -1.46 -3.18 -4.71
N VAL A 34 -2.75 -3.54 -4.71
CA VAL A 34 -3.83 -2.73 -4.14
C VAL A 34 -3.68 -2.61 -2.61
N VAL A 35 -3.42 -3.72 -1.92
CA VAL A 35 -3.21 -3.73 -0.46
C VAL A 35 -1.99 -2.89 -0.08
N ALA A 36 -0.92 -2.96 -0.86
CA ALA A 36 0.26 -2.13 -0.65
C ALA A 36 -0.03 -0.63 -0.76
N ARG A 37 -0.79 -0.22 -1.78
CA ARG A 37 -1.21 1.18 -1.96
C ARG A 37 -2.10 1.65 -0.81
N HIS A 38 -3.08 0.86 -0.41
CA HIS A 38 -3.98 1.21 0.69
C HIS A 38 -3.23 1.33 2.02
N ARG A 39 -2.29 0.43 2.31
CA ARG A 39 -1.45 0.55 3.51
C ARG A 39 -0.59 1.80 3.52
N ALA A 40 -0.01 2.17 2.37
CA ALA A 40 0.76 3.40 2.27
C ALA A 40 -0.10 4.64 2.53
N GLN A 41 -1.31 4.69 1.96
CA GLN A 41 -2.25 5.80 2.18
C GLN A 41 -2.70 5.88 3.65
N ALA A 42 -3.15 4.77 4.24
CA ALA A 42 -3.57 4.75 5.64
C ALA A 42 -2.44 5.18 6.60
N SER A 43 -1.19 4.84 6.30
CA SER A 43 -0.04 5.33 7.06
C SER A 43 0.19 6.82 6.89
N ALA A 44 0.03 7.36 5.68
CA ALA A 44 0.19 8.78 5.41
C ALA A 44 -0.88 9.59 6.19
N ASP A 45 -2.13 9.16 6.17
CA ASP A 45 -3.25 9.81 6.84
C ASP A 45 -3.03 9.90 8.36
N MET A 46 -2.64 8.79 9.00
CA MET A 46 -2.35 8.78 10.44
C MET A 46 -1.13 9.63 10.78
N ALA A 47 -0.09 9.63 9.93
CA ALA A 47 1.09 10.44 10.15
C ALA A 47 0.80 11.94 10.00
N ALA A 48 -0.05 12.34 9.04
CA ALA A 48 -0.49 13.71 8.83
C ALA A 48 -1.34 14.21 10.01
N LEU A 49 -2.30 13.42 10.48
CA LEU A 49 -3.10 13.75 11.68
C LEU A 49 -2.23 13.86 12.94
N ALA A 50 -1.26 12.96 13.10
CA ALA A 50 -0.32 13.02 14.21
C ALA A 50 0.56 14.27 14.15
N ALA A 51 1.02 14.68 12.96
CA ALA A 51 1.75 15.93 12.81
C ALA A 51 0.87 17.14 13.14
N ALA A 52 -0.36 17.20 12.62
CA ALA A 52 -1.29 18.29 12.88
C ALA A 52 -1.60 18.44 14.38
N MET A 53 -1.74 17.33 15.12
CA MET A 53 -1.97 17.35 16.57
C MET A 53 -0.77 17.90 17.36
N TRP A 54 0.44 17.74 16.83
CA TRP A 54 1.68 18.19 17.45
C TRP A 54 2.20 19.54 16.93
N LEU A 55 1.53 20.11 15.93
CA LEU A 55 1.85 21.42 15.35
C LEU A 55 1.94 22.56 16.39
N PRO A 56 1.06 22.63 17.42
CA PRO A 56 1.15 23.66 18.46
C PRO A 56 2.45 23.61 19.27
N HIS A 57 3.15 22.47 19.27
CA HIS A 57 4.42 22.28 19.98
C HIS A 57 5.64 22.61 19.10
N GLY A 58 5.42 22.95 17.82
CA GLY A 58 6.45 23.27 16.83
C GLY A 58 6.50 22.28 15.66
N SER A 59 7.03 22.76 14.53
CA SER A 59 7.19 21.96 13.31
C SER A 59 8.11 20.75 13.50
N GLU A 60 9.17 20.89 14.31
CA GLU A 60 10.09 19.79 14.58
C GLU A 60 9.42 18.66 15.37
N SER A 61 8.59 18.98 16.38
CA SER A 61 7.82 17.97 17.11
C SER A 61 6.78 17.30 16.23
N ALA A 62 6.11 18.06 15.36
CA ALA A 62 5.14 17.54 14.41
C ALA A 62 5.78 16.49 13.48
N CYS A 63 6.92 16.83 12.87
CA CYS A 63 7.64 15.90 11.98
C CYS A 63 8.23 14.70 12.72
N ARG A 64 8.74 14.88 13.95
CA ARG A 64 9.17 13.74 14.78
C ARG A 64 8.02 12.78 15.07
N GLN A 65 6.83 13.30 15.37
CA GLN A 65 5.67 12.46 15.63
C GLN A 65 5.19 11.76 14.37
N ALA A 66 5.12 12.44 13.22
CA ALA A 66 4.84 11.79 11.93
C ALA A 66 5.82 10.66 11.63
N ALA A 67 7.11 10.85 11.90
CA ALA A 67 8.13 9.80 11.74
C ALA A 67 7.88 8.62 12.69
N ALA A 68 7.51 8.87 13.95
CA ALA A 68 7.22 7.82 14.92
C ALA A 68 6.01 6.98 14.49
N VAL A 69 4.92 7.63 14.07
CA VAL A 69 3.71 6.96 13.57
C VAL A 69 3.98 6.19 12.28
N SER A 70 4.70 6.79 11.32
CA SER A 70 5.09 6.11 10.07
C SER A 70 5.85 4.83 10.36
N ARG A 71 6.85 4.88 11.26
CA ARG A 71 7.64 3.70 11.64
C ARG A 71 6.77 2.63 12.31
N ALA A 72 5.85 3.01 13.19
CA ALA A 72 4.93 2.06 13.83
C ALA A 72 4.01 1.37 12.80
N MET A 73 3.68 2.05 11.70
CA MET A 73 2.91 1.51 10.58
C MET A 73 3.75 0.69 9.59
N GLY A 74 5.06 0.54 9.82
CA GLY A 74 5.98 -0.14 8.90
C GLY A 74 6.29 0.67 7.64
N ALA A 75 6.09 1.99 7.69
CA ALA A 75 6.42 2.94 6.63
C ALA A 75 7.64 3.79 7.03
N ALA A 76 8.36 4.29 6.04
CA ALA A 76 9.41 5.29 6.24
C ALA A 76 8.87 6.67 5.87
N LEU A 77 9.09 7.66 6.72
CA LEU A 77 8.85 9.05 6.39
C LEU A 77 9.79 9.47 5.25
N SER A 78 9.26 10.07 4.20
CA SER A 78 10.02 10.58 3.05
C SER A 78 9.99 12.09 2.92
N SER A 79 8.91 12.73 3.37
CA SER A 79 8.80 14.18 3.46
C SER A 79 7.88 14.57 4.60
N CYS A 80 8.15 15.71 5.22
CA CYS A 80 7.28 16.37 6.17
C CYS A 80 7.40 17.86 5.90
N ASP A 81 6.35 18.45 5.35
CA ASP A 81 6.28 19.86 5.02
C ASP A 81 5.20 20.51 5.87
N VAL A 82 5.55 21.58 6.56
CA VAL A 82 4.68 22.30 7.50
C VAL A 82 4.56 23.73 7.00
N ASP A 83 3.34 24.10 6.62
CA ASP A 83 2.99 25.44 6.12
C ASP A 83 1.92 26.03 7.03
N GLU A 84 2.35 26.88 7.97
CA GLU A 84 1.52 27.54 8.98
C GLU A 84 0.70 26.55 9.84
N LEU A 85 -0.52 26.23 9.42
CA LEU A 85 -1.45 25.29 10.07
C LEU A 85 -1.71 24.01 9.26
N ASP A 86 -1.06 23.87 8.11
CA ASP A 86 -1.20 22.74 7.22
C ASP A 86 0.08 21.88 7.21
N VAL A 87 -0.09 20.56 7.21
CA VAL A 87 1.02 19.62 7.15
C VAL A 87 0.80 18.62 6.03
N VAL A 88 1.81 18.47 5.18
CA VAL A 88 1.88 17.42 4.18
C VAL A 88 2.93 16.39 4.60
N VAL A 89 2.48 15.15 4.80
CA VAL A 89 3.33 14.03 5.19
C VAL A 89 3.41 13.04 4.04
N GLY A 90 4.61 12.79 3.54
CA GLY A 90 4.89 11.76 2.54
C GLY A 90 5.54 10.54 3.19
N VAL A 91 5.01 9.35 2.92
CA VAL A 91 5.54 8.07 3.42
C VAL A 91 5.84 7.10 2.28
N VAL A 92 6.73 6.16 2.57
CA VAL A 92 7.11 5.09 1.65
C VAL A 92 7.02 3.75 2.35
N VAL A 93 6.30 2.82 1.72
CA VAL A 93 6.16 1.44 2.19
C VAL A 93 6.88 0.52 1.22
N ALA A 94 7.73 -0.37 1.75
CA ALA A 94 8.33 -1.42 0.94
C ALA A 94 7.26 -2.45 0.56
N THR A 95 6.96 -2.60 -0.72
CA THR A 95 6.12 -3.69 -1.19
C THR A 95 7.05 -4.90 -1.34
N GLY A 96 6.86 -5.89 -0.48
CA GLY A 96 7.83 -6.97 -0.26
C GLY A 96 8.28 -7.72 -1.52
N ARG A 97 9.13 -8.74 -1.30
CA ARG A 97 9.91 -9.48 -2.31
C ARG A 97 9.15 -9.96 -3.57
N LEU A 98 7.83 -10.06 -3.51
CA LEU A 98 6.95 -10.49 -4.61
C LEU A 98 6.77 -9.42 -5.70
N LEU A 99 6.75 -8.12 -5.34
CA LEU A 99 6.63 -7.00 -6.30
C LEU A 99 7.89 -6.13 -6.36
N GLY A 100 8.83 -6.28 -5.42
CA GLY A 100 10.13 -5.60 -5.45
C GLY A 100 10.04 -4.07 -5.51
N GLY A 101 8.90 -3.49 -5.12
CA GLY A 101 8.57 -2.10 -5.36
C GLY A 101 8.55 -1.26 -4.09
N ARG A 102 8.44 0.05 -4.27
CA ARG A 102 8.17 1.01 -3.20
C ARG A 102 6.86 1.69 -3.50
N ALA A 103 5.92 1.62 -2.55
CA ALA A 103 4.67 2.35 -2.63
C ALA A 103 4.86 3.70 -1.93
N HIS A 104 4.68 4.78 -2.68
CA HIS A 104 4.70 6.14 -2.17
C HIS A 104 3.26 6.62 -1.94
N ALA A 105 3.04 7.31 -0.83
CA ALA A 105 1.78 7.95 -0.49
C ALA A 105 2.06 9.28 0.22
N ALA A 106 1.18 10.26 0.07
CA ALA A 106 1.24 11.51 0.79
C ALA A 106 -0.17 11.90 1.22
N ALA A 107 -0.28 12.48 2.41
CA ALA A 107 -1.53 12.98 2.96
C ALA A 107 -1.32 14.40 3.50
N ARG A 108 -2.36 15.22 3.39
CA ARG A 108 -2.40 16.60 3.89
C ARG A 108 -3.38 16.69 5.06
N ALA A 109 -3.00 17.39 6.12
CA ALA A 109 -3.86 17.67 7.26
C ALA A 109 -3.75 19.16 7.64
N GLY A 110 -4.85 19.89 7.45
CA GLY A 110 -4.99 21.29 7.79
C GLY A 110 -6.47 21.63 8.08
N PRO A 111 -6.75 22.80 8.67
CA PRO A 111 -8.12 23.22 8.95
C PRO A 111 -8.94 23.38 7.66
N VAL A 112 -10.22 23.00 7.71
CA VAL A 112 -11.18 23.35 6.66
C VAL A 112 -11.50 24.84 6.80
N GLY A 113 -10.92 25.65 5.91
CA GLY A 113 -11.27 27.06 5.74
C GLY A 113 -12.56 27.23 4.96
#